data_AF-A0A1V4AQ87-F1
#
_entry.id   AF-A0A1V4AQ87-F1
#
_cell.length_a   1.000
_cell.length_b   1.000
_cell.length_c   1.000
_cell.angle_alpha   90.00
_cell.angle_beta   90.00
_cell.angle_gamma   90.00
#
_symmetry.space_group_name_H-M   'P 1'
#
loop_
_entity.id
_entity.type
_entity.pdbx_description
1 polymer ?
#
loop_
_entity_poly.entity_id
_entity_poly.type
_entity_poly.pdbx_seq_one_letter_code
_entity_poly.pdbx_strand_id
1 'polypeptide(L)'
;MRDELIAQIKKIASENNLSIQYLPKKNFRQEEYVAEILKKRGTHPDLVHIFPVQESCTSYKLWHDKNTHKTFLKYDSSEKRLHYYFYFIHKTLGLCYGRVSTWIPFRLQIYFNGQSWLASQLQRQKRPYTLCDNAFLRIDDSKKIQEIANRFLPE
;
A
#
# COMPACT_ATOMS: atom_id res chain seq x y z
N MET A 1 -8.60 -13.39 -17.06
CA MET A 1 -8.42 -13.04 -15.63
C MET A 1 -7.21 -12.14 -15.33
N ARG A 2 -5.94 -12.58 -15.44
CA ARG A 2 -4.79 -11.68 -15.13
C ARG A 2 -4.75 -10.45 -16.03
N ASP A 3 -4.90 -10.65 -17.33
CA ASP A 3 -4.77 -9.56 -18.30
C ASP A 3 -5.98 -8.60 -18.21
N GLU A 4 -7.17 -9.12 -17.88
CA GLU A 4 -8.35 -8.32 -17.52
C GLU A 4 -8.09 -7.46 -16.28
N LEU A 5 -7.49 -8.03 -15.22
CA LEU A 5 -7.10 -7.27 -14.03
C LEU A 5 -6.17 -6.13 -14.42
N ILE A 6 -5.10 -6.39 -15.17
CA ILE A 6 -4.16 -5.36 -15.62
C ILE A 6 -4.87 -4.29 -16.46
N ALA A 7 -5.81 -4.67 -17.33
CA ALA A 7 -6.59 -3.73 -18.12
C ALA A 7 -7.46 -2.82 -17.23
N GLN A 8 -8.12 -3.37 -16.20
CA GLN A 8 -8.91 -2.58 -15.24
C GLN A 8 -8.02 -1.62 -14.45
N ILE A 9 -6.85 -2.05 -14.02
CA ILE A 9 -5.90 -1.18 -13.29
C ILE A 9 -5.45 -0.01 -14.17
N LYS A 10 -5.15 -0.26 -15.45
CA LYS A 10 -4.82 0.80 -16.41
C LYS A 10 -5.99 1.76 -16.65
N LYS A 11 -7.22 1.24 -16.72
CA LYS A 11 -8.45 2.05 -16.82
C LYS A 11 -8.59 3.00 -15.63
N ILE A 12 -8.48 2.47 -14.41
CA ILE A 12 -8.53 3.26 -13.16
C ILE A 12 -7.45 4.35 -13.17
N ALA A 13 -6.22 4.01 -13.56
CA ALA A 13 -5.14 5.00 -13.63
C ALA A 13 -5.46 6.12 -14.63
N SER A 14 -5.96 5.78 -15.82
CA SER A 14 -6.36 6.76 -16.83
C SER A 14 -7.51 7.65 -16.36
N GLU A 15 -8.53 7.09 -15.71
CA GLU A 15 -9.67 7.84 -15.17
C GLU A 15 -9.23 8.85 -14.09
N ASN A 16 -8.14 8.57 -13.38
CA ASN A 16 -7.55 9.45 -12.36
C ASN A 16 -6.39 10.31 -12.88
N ASN A 17 -6.15 10.35 -14.19
CA ASN A 17 -5.03 11.08 -14.82
C ASN A 17 -3.64 10.68 -14.26
N LEU A 18 -3.47 9.42 -13.88
CA LEU A 18 -2.23 8.88 -13.32
C LEU A 18 -1.47 8.07 -14.38
N SER A 19 -0.15 8.30 -14.44
CA SER A 19 0.76 7.47 -15.24
C SER A 19 1.30 6.31 -14.39
N ILE A 20 0.98 5.07 -14.76
CA ILE A 20 1.61 3.88 -14.17
C ILE A 20 3.01 3.73 -14.77
N GLN A 21 4.04 4.14 -14.04
CA GLN A 21 5.42 3.96 -14.47
C GLN A 21 6.06 2.78 -13.75
N TYR A 22 6.67 1.88 -14.52
CA TYR A 22 7.59 0.91 -13.95
C TYR A 22 8.88 1.63 -13.59
N LEU A 23 9.21 1.65 -12.30
CA LEU A 23 10.39 2.35 -11.79
C LEU A 23 11.49 1.31 -11.50
N PRO A 24 12.45 1.10 -12.43
CA PRO A 24 13.47 0.05 -12.31
C PRO A 24 14.59 0.37 -11.29
N LYS A 25 14.42 1.39 -10.44
CA LYS A 25 15.52 1.91 -9.62
C LYS A 25 15.87 0.95 -8.47
N LYS A 26 17.14 0.57 -8.41
CA LYS A 26 17.78 -0.05 -7.25
C LYS A 26 17.62 0.95 -6.08
N ASN A 27 16.93 0.56 -5.01
CA ASN A 27 16.58 1.39 -3.83
C ASN A 27 15.42 2.39 -3.99
N PHE A 28 14.45 2.12 -4.86
CA PHE A 28 13.23 2.93 -4.89
C PHE A 28 12.35 2.70 -3.65
N ARG A 29 12.12 3.75 -2.84
CA ARG A 29 11.15 3.74 -1.75
C ARG A 29 9.87 4.43 -2.19
N GLN A 30 8.79 3.65 -2.32
CA GLN A 30 7.48 4.14 -2.75
C GLN A 30 6.97 5.28 -1.86
N GLU A 31 7.19 5.15 -0.55
CA GLU A 31 6.76 6.13 0.45
C GLU A 31 7.40 7.52 0.23
N GLU A 32 8.69 7.58 -0.13
CA GLU A 32 9.38 8.84 -0.40
C GLU A 32 8.80 9.52 -1.65
N TYR A 33 8.53 8.75 -2.71
CA TYR A 33 7.91 9.29 -3.93
C TYR A 33 6.49 9.78 -3.68
N VAL A 34 5.71 9.03 -2.89
CA VAL A 34 4.38 9.45 -2.45
C VAL A 34 4.47 10.75 -1.65
N ALA A 35 5.42 10.87 -0.72
CA ALA A 35 5.62 12.10 0.05
C ALA A 35 5.91 13.31 -0.85
N GLU A 36 6.73 13.16 -1.90
CA GLU A 36 6.99 14.22 -2.88
C GLU A 36 5.75 14.61 -3.68
N ILE A 37 4.89 13.65 -4.06
CA ILE A 37 3.59 13.95 -4.68
C ILE A 37 2.72 14.75 -3.70
N LEU A 38 2.65 14.32 -2.44
CA LEU A 38 1.82 14.95 -1.41
C LEU A 38 2.27 16.37 -1.09
N LYS A 39 3.57 16.69 -1.17
CA LYS A 39 4.08 18.07 -1.06
C LYS A 39 3.52 18.99 -2.15
N LYS A 40 3.28 18.46 -3.36
CA LYS A 40 2.80 19.24 -4.52
C LYS A 40 1.28 19.34 -4.57
N ARG A 41 0.57 18.22 -4.39
CA ARG A 41 -0.90 18.15 -4.50
C ARG A 41 -1.64 18.42 -3.17
N GLY A 42 -0.94 18.34 -2.05
CA GLY A 42 -1.54 18.37 -0.71
C GLY A 42 -2.13 17.02 -0.27
N THR A 43 -2.87 17.05 0.85
CA THR A 43 -3.40 15.83 1.50
C THR A 43 -4.91 15.64 1.29
N HIS A 44 -5.46 16.12 0.18
CA HIS A 44 -6.89 15.95 -0.10
C HIS A 44 -7.24 14.49 -0.41
N PRO A 45 -8.43 13.99 0.02
CA PRO A 45 -8.84 12.61 -0.19
C PRO A 45 -8.99 12.26 -1.68
N ASP A 46 -8.11 11.40 -2.19
CA ASP A 46 -8.21 10.79 -3.52
C ASP A 46 -7.10 9.73 -3.73
N LEU A 47 -7.16 9.01 -4.85
CA LEU A 47 -6.06 8.19 -5.36
C LEU A 47 -4.82 9.06 -5.59
N VAL A 48 -3.69 8.66 -5.02
CA VAL A 48 -2.41 9.37 -5.08
C VAL A 48 -1.58 8.87 -6.25
N HIS A 49 -1.36 7.56 -6.30
CA HIS A 49 -0.50 6.94 -7.30
C HIS A 49 -0.70 5.41 -7.35
N ILE A 50 -0.34 4.79 -8.47
CA ILE A 50 -0.32 3.33 -8.62
C ILE A 50 1.09 2.88 -9.02
N PHE A 51 1.72 2.05 -8.20
CA PHE A 51 3.03 1.48 -8.50
C PHE A 51 2.94 0.02 -8.92
N PRO A 52 3.54 -0.38 -10.05
CA PRO A 52 3.84 -1.77 -10.33
C PRO A 52 5.13 -2.17 -9.60
N VAL A 53 5.06 -3.23 -8.78
CA VAL A 53 6.18 -3.75 -7.99
C VAL A 53 6.33 -5.24 -8.27
N GLN A 54 7.57 -5.71 -8.43
CA GLN A 54 7.85 -7.11 -8.60
C GLN A 54 8.24 -7.74 -7.25
N GLU A 55 7.41 -8.64 -6.74
CA GLU A 55 7.60 -9.31 -5.44
C GLU A 55 7.61 -10.82 -5.60
N SER A 56 8.23 -11.52 -4.64
CA SER A 56 8.13 -12.97 -4.56
C SER A 56 6.69 -13.38 -4.24
N CYS A 57 6.24 -14.44 -4.89
CA CYS A 57 4.92 -15.01 -4.67
C CYS A 57 5.05 -16.42 -4.11
N THR A 58 4.03 -16.84 -3.36
CA THR A 58 3.84 -18.25 -3.03
C THR A 58 3.41 -18.99 -4.30
N SER A 59 4.28 -19.86 -4.80
CA SER A 59 3.99 -20.78 -5.88
C SER A 59 4.31 -22.22 -5.46
N TYR A 60 3.97 -23.16 -6.34
CA TYR A 60 4.27 -24.57 -6.15
C TYR A 60 4.84 -25.11 -7.46
N LYS A 61 5.88 -25.94 -7.36
CA LYS A 61 6.39 -26.70 -8.49
C LYS A 61 6.09 -28.17 -8.34
N LEU A 62 5.87 -28.83 -9.47
CA LEU A 62 5.79 -30.27 -9.53
C LEU A 62 7.16 -30.85 -9.18
N TRP A 63 7.19 -31.81 -8.27
CA TRP A 63 8.40 -32.52 -7.89
C TRP A 63 8.13 -34.02 -7.93
N HIS A 64 8.96 -34.76 -8.65
CA HIS A 64 8.83 -36.21 -8.79
C HIS A 64 9.97 -36.88 -8.03
N ASP A 65 9.61 -37.74 -7.09
CA ASP A 65 10.56 -38.59 -6.39
C ASP A 65 10.86 -39.82 -7.25
N LYS A 66 12.10 -39.92 -7.74
CA LYS A 66 12.54 -41.02 -8.61
C LYS A 66 12.59 -42.37 -7.89
N ASN A 67 12.71 -42.39 -6.56
CA ASN A 67 12.82 -43.62 -5.80
C ASN A 67 11.43 -44.18 -5.46
N THR A 68 10.51 -43.31 -5.03
CA THR A 68 9.15 -43.72 -4.67
C THR A 68 8.17 -43.66 -5.85
N HIS A 69 8.60 -43.11 -7.00
CA HIS A 69 7.78 -42.83 -8.18
C HIS A 69 6.53 -41.97 -7.89
N LYS A 70 6.52 -41.24 -6.78
CA LYS A 70 5.42 -40.36 -6.38
C LYS A 70 5.68 -38.94 -6.82
N THR A 71 4.59 -38.25 -7.15
CA THR A 71 4.61 -36.85 -7.57
C THR A 71 3.97 -35.99 -6.50
N PHE A 72 4.67 -34.93 -6.11
CA PHE A 72 4.26 -34.00 -5.06
C PHE A 72 4.30 -32.56 -5.56
N LEU A 73 3.57 -31.68 -4.86
CA LEU A 73 3.74 -30.24 -4.99
C LEU A 73 4.73 -29.77 -3.94
N LYS A 74 5.81 -29.14 -4.39
CA LYS A 74 6.80 -28.51 -3.51
C LYS A 74 6.60 -27.01 -3.52
N TYR A 75 6.52 -26.42 -2.33
CA TYR A 75 6.49 -24.96 -2.18
C TYR A 75 7.70 -24.32 -2.88
N ASP A 76 7.43 -23.25 -3.61
CA ASP A 76 8.45 -22.43 -4.27
C ASP A 76 8.12 -20.95 -4.07
N SER A 77 9.13 -20.16 -3.71
CA SER A 77 9.01 -18.71 -3.53
C SER A 77 10.07 -17.94 -4.33
N SER A 78 10.75 -18.62 -5.26
CA SER A 78 11.74 -18.02 -6.15
C SER A 78 11.09 -17.23 -7.29
N GLU A 79 9.86 -17.59 -7.65
CA GLU A 79 9.11 -16.86 -8.66
C GLU A 79 8.71 -15.47 -8.19
N LYS A 80 8.92 -14.49 -9.07
CA LYS A 80 8.49 -13.12 -8.86
C LYS A 80 7.35 -12.77 -9.80
N ARG A 81 6.32 -12.10 -9.28
CA ARG A 81 5.15 -11.66 -10.03
C ARG A 81 4.92 -10.18 -9.78
N LEU A 82 4.10 -9.56 -10.65
CA LEU A 82 3.75 -8.16 -10.49
C LEU A 82 2.66 -7.99 -9.43
N HIS A 83 2.82 -6.98 -8.59
CA HIS A 83 1.85 -6.48 -7.64
C HIS A 83 1.61 -5.02 -7.93
N TYR A 84 0.37 -4.57 -7.77
CA TYR A 84 0.00 -3.18 -7.93
C TYR A 84 -0.32 -2.57 -6.56
N TYR A 85 0.40 -1.51 -6.21
CA TYR A 85 0.16 -0.73 -5.00
C TYR A 85 -0.59 0.53 -5.34
N PHE A 86 -1.82 0.63 -4.85
CA PHE A 86 -2.70 1.80 -4.94
C PHE A 86 -2.49 2.62 -3.69
N TYR A 87 -1.76 3.73 -3.76
CA TYR A 87 -1.70 4.69 -2.67
C TYR A 87 -2.85 5.67 -2.81
N PHE A 88 -3.62 5.89 -1.74
CA PHE A 88 -4.76 6.81 -1.73
C PHE A 88 -4.91 7.46 -0.36
N ILE A 89 -5.55 8.62 -0.32
CA ILE A 89 -5.93 9.28 0.94
C ILE A 89 -7.39 9.00 1.20
N HIS A 90 -7.67 8.30 2.29
CA HIS A 90 -9.02 8.10 2.79
C HIS A 90 -9.44 9.28 3.68
N LYS A 91 -10.70 9.71 3.57
CA LYS A 91 -11.26 10.84 4.33
C LYS A 91 -11.08 10.72 5.85
N THR A 92 -11.10 9.48 6.36
CA THR A 92 -11.03 9.20 7.81
C THR A 92 -9.70 8.60 8.24
N LEU A 93 -9.09 7.76 7.41
CA LEU A 93 -7.91 6.97 7.78
C LEU A 93 -6.59 7.66 7.38
N GLY A 94 -6.67 8.74 6.59
CA GLY A 94 -5.48 9.38 6.03
C GLY A 94 -4.85 8.55 4.92
N LEU A 95 -3.52 8.60 4.80
CA LEU A 95 -2.78 7.90 3.76
C LEU A 95 -2.87 6.37 3.98
N CYS A 96 -3.31 5.67 2.94
CA CYS A 96 -3.51 4.23 2.91
C CYS A 96 -2.88 3.65 1.64
N TYR A 97 -2.67 2.33 1.61
CA TYR A 97 -2.43 1.64 0.36
C TYR A 97 -3.19 0.32 0.23
N GLY A 98 -3.56 -0.02 -1.00
CA GLY A 98 -4.05 -1.34 -1.38
C GLY A 98 -3.01 -2.04 -2.24
N ARG A 99 -2.66 -3.29 -1.92
CA ARG A 99 -1.78 -4.15 -2.71
C ARG A 99 -2.60 -5.24 -3.38
N VAL A 100 -2.54 -5.31 -4.71
CA VAL A 100 -3.21 -6.34 -5.52
C VAL A 100 -2.19 -7.21 -6.21
N SER A 101 -2.26 -8.53 -5.99
CA SER A 101 -1.44 -9.52 -6.70
C SER A 101 -1.97 -9.79 -8.11
N THR A 102 -1.07 -9.89 -9.10
CA THR A 102 -1.42 -10.43 -10.44
C THR A 102 -1.33 -11.95 -10.52
N TRP A 103 -0.99 -12.60 -9.41
CA TRP A 103 -0.89 -14.05 -9.27
C TRP A 103 -2.04 -14.59 -8.44
N ILE A 104 -2.60 -15.72 -8.89
CA ILE A 104 -3.70 -16.42 -8.22
C ILE A 104 -3.33 -16.73 -6.75
N PRO A 105 -4.26 -16.53 -5.80
CA PRO A 105 -5.67 -16.18 -5.98
C PRO A 105 -5.97 -14.66 -6.07
N PHE A 106 -5.06 -13.87 -6.66
CA PHE A 106 -5.21 -12.41 -6.84
C PHE A 106 -5.45 -11.65 -5.53
N ARG A 107 -4.74 -12.05 -4.47
CA ARG A 107 -4.92 -11.52 -3.12
C ARG A 107 -4.87 -9.98 -3.11
N LEU A 108 -5.93 -9.39 -2.57
CA LEU A 108 -6.00 -7.99 -2.17
C LEU A 108 -5.60 -7.86 -0.70
N GLN A 109 -4.72 -6.91 -0.40
CA GLN A 109 -4.35 -6.54 0.95
C GLN A 109 -4.52 -5.02 1.09
N ILE A 110 -5.24 -4.58 2.11
CA ILE A 110 -5.38 -3.16 2.44
C ILE A 110 -4.54 -2.86 3.68
N TYR A 111 -3.82 -1.75 3.63
CA TYR A 111 -3.03 -1.24 4.75
C TYR A 111 -3.37 0.21 5.03
N PHE A 112 -3.51 0.50 6.31
CA PHE A 112 -3.60 1.84 6.88
C PHE A 112 -2.90 1.79 8.24
N ASN A 113 -2.37 2.93 8.69
CA ASN A 113 -1.70 3.02 9.99
C ASN A 113 -2.42 3.98 10.95
N GLY A 114 -2.28 3.74 12.25
CA GLY A 114 -2.92 4.55 13.28
C GLY A 114 -2.39 5.99 13.32
N GLN A 115 -1.13 6.20 12.93
CA GLN A 115 -0.52 7.53 12.88
C GLN A 115 -1.14 8.42 11.80
N SER A 116 -1.38 7.89 10.59
CA SER A 116 -2.08 8.62 9.51
C SER A 116 -3.52 8.91 9.88
N TRP A 117 -4.18 7.97 10.55
CA TRP A 117 -5.51 8.20 11.09
C TRP A 117 -5.50 9.35 12.11
N LEU A 118 -4.57 9.33 13.06
CA LEU A 118 -4.45 10.37 14.09
C LEU A 118 -4.15 11.73 13.46
N ALA A 119 -3.24 11.78 12.49
CA ALA A 119 -2.93 12.98 11.72
C ALA A 119 -4.17 13.54 10.98
N SER A 120 -4.99 12.65 10.41
CA SER A 120 -6.26 13.02 9.78
C SER A 120 -7.24 13.61 10.82
N GLN A 121 -7.34 13.03 12.02
CA GLN A 121 -8.16 13.58 13.10
C GLN A 121 -7.68 14.97 13.55
N LEU A 122 -6.37 15.16 13.72
CA LEU A 122 -5.80 16.45 14.12
C LEU A 122 -6.00 17.52 13.05
N GLN A 123 -5.84 17.16 11.78
CA GLN A 123 -6.10 18.06 10.66
C GLN A 123 -7.58 18.51 10.63
N ARG A 124 -8.52 17.59 10.86
CA ARG A 124 -9.96 17.94 10.96
C ARG A 124 -10.27 18.88 12.12
N GLN A 125 -9.58 18.73 13.24
CA GLN A 125 -9.71 19.61 14.40
C GLN A 125 -8.91 20.92 14.27
N LYS A 126 -8.22 21.15 13.13
CA LYS A 126 -7.34 22.30 12.87
C LYS A 126 -6.27 22.47 13.96
N ARG A 127 -5.77 21.36 14.50
CA ARG A 127 -4.68 21.35 15.49
C ARG A 127 -3.34 21.24 14.76
N PRO A 128 -2.35 22.07 15.08
CA PRO A 128 -1.04 21.97 14.46
C PRO A 128 -0.31 20.74 14.98
N TYR A 129 0.42 20.09 14.08
CA TYR A 129 1.30 18.98 14.38
C TYR A 129 2.43 18.95 13.35
N THR A 130 3.51 18.25 13.66
CA THR A 130 4.60 18.01 12.71
C THR A 130 4.88 16.51 12.66
N LEU A 131 4.83 15.95 11.45
CA LEU A 131 5.24 14.58 11.18
C LEU A 131 6.60 14.56 10.49
N CYS A 132 7.40 13.56 10.83
CA CYS A 132 8.54 13.11 10.05
C CYS A 132 8.37 11.61 9.82
N ASP A 133 8.15 11.23 8.57
CA ASP A 133 7.67 9.90 8.18
C ASP A 133 6.43 9.49 9.01
N ASN A 134 6.56 8.47 9.85
CA ASN A 134 5.49 7.97 10.72
C ASN A 134 5.58 8.51 12.17
N ALA A 135 6.49 9.44 12.48
CA ALA A 135 6.72 9.94 13.83
C ALA A 135 6.18 11.37 14.03
N PHE A 136 5.45 11.59 15.12
CA PHE A 136 5.06 12.94 15.56
C PHE A 136 6.23 13.62 16.26
N LEU A 137 6.76 14.69 15.66
CA LEU A 137 7.87 15.48 16.21
C LEU A 137 7.38 16.63 17.11
N ARG A 138 6.23 17.23 16.75
CA ARG A 138 5.64 18.32 17.51
C ARG A 138 4.14 18.12 17.63
N ILE A 139 3.66 18.28 18.86
CA ILE A 139 2.26 18.21 19.24
C ILE A 139 1.98 19.26 20.31
N ASP A 140 0.80 19.88 20.26
CA ASP A 140 0.44 20.95 21.20
C ASP A 140 -0.01 20.44 22.57
N ASP A 141 -0.86 19.40 22.61
CA ASP A 141 -1.48 18.88 23.84
C ASP A 141 -1.46 17.34 23.82
N SER A 142 -0.45 16.77 24.48
CA SER A 142 -0.24 15.32 24.50
C SER A 142 -1.40 14.55 25.15
N LYS A 143 -2.07 15.13 26.16
CA LYS A 143 -3.21 14.47 26.83
C LYS A 143 -4.40 14.36 25.90
N LYS A 144 -4.79 15.46 25.24
CA LYS A 144 -5.89 15.43 24.26
C LYS A 144 -5.59 14.52 23.08
N ILE A 145 -4.33 14.46 22.64
CA ILE A 145 -3.93 13.57 21.54
C ILE A 145 -4.06 12.12 21.96
N GLN A 146 -3.67 11.78 23.19
CA GLN A 146 -3.87 10.43 23.72
C GLN A 146 -5.35 10.08 23.80
N GLU A 147 -6.21 11.01 24.24
CA GLU A 147 -7.67 10.80 24.25
C GLU A 147 -8.24 10.54 22.86
N ILE A 148 -7.73 11.24 21.83
CA ILE A 148 -8.10 10.98 20.44
C ILE A 148 -7.57 9.60 20.02
N ALA A 149 -6.30 9.30 20.26
CA ALA A 149 -5.66 8.04 19.91
C ALA A 149 -6.38 6.82 20.49
N ASN A 150 -6.86 6.93 21.74
CA ASN A 150 -7.60 5.86 22.41
C ASN A 150 -8.92 5.48 21.69
N ARG A 151 -9.50 6.39 20.89
CA ARG A 151 -10.72 6.12 20.10
C ARG A 151 -10.45 5.30 18.84
N PHE A 152 -9.18 5.07 18.48
CA PHE A 152 -8.83 4.27 17.31
C PHE A 152 -9.00 2.76 17.54
N LEU A 153 -8.86 2.33 18.79
CA LEU A 153 -8.99 0.92 19.13
C LEU A 153 -10.46 0.52 19.01
N PRO A 154 -10.79 -0.59 18.32
CA PRO A 154 -12.08 -1.23 18.51
C PRO A 154 -12.19 -1.66 19.99
N GLU A 155 -13.41 -1.60 20.54
CA GLU A 155 -13.72 -2.27 21.82
C GLU A 155 -13.45 -3.78 21.74
#